data_AF-A0A0R3TLH8-F1
#
_entry.id   AF-A0A0R3TLH8-F1
#
_cell.length_a   1.000
_cell.length_b   1.000
_cell.length_c   1.000
_cell.angle_alpha   90.00
_cell.angle_beta   90.00
_cell.angle_gamma   90.00
#
_symmetry.space_group_name_H-M   'P 1'
#
loop_
_entity.id
_entity.type
_entity.pdbx_description
1 polymer ?
#
loop_
_entity_poly.entity_id
_entity_poly.type
_entity_poly.pdbx_seq_one_letter_code
_entity_poly.pdbx_strand_id
1 'polypeptide(L)'
;LLVVTADHSHSFALVGQPSRFRSLFLPDLIKGNETLDKKGMQPVGYMTGPGSEVNKTRKSVWDMEDETLFGKDTQLQALIPIGWATHGGDDVAVFVNGPFSYLFHKTIDNTFVAQAMKYAMCAPPFDKEPFCAGFSLKSSILAFIGLLLWFCFN
;
A
#
# COMPACT_ATOMS: atom_id res chain seq x y z
N LEU A 1 17.40 0.70 -4.50
CA LEU A 1 16.16 -0.10 -4.55
C LEU A 1 15.18 0.55 -3.60
N LEU A 2 14.06 1.06 -4.12
CA LEU A 2 12.94 1.59 -3.36
C LEU A 2 11.79 0.60 -3.48
N VAL A 3 11.27 0.13 -2.35
CA VAL A 3 10.14 -0.81 -2.27
C VAL A 3 9.04 -0.16 -1.45
N VAL A 4 7.82 -0.16 -1.99
CA VAL A 4 6.60 0.30 -1.31
C VAL A 4 5.62 -0.86 -1.31
N THR A 5 5.15 -1.25 -0.14
CA THR A 5 4.12 -2.28 0.03
C THR A 5 3.35 -2.04 1.31
N ALA A 6 2.35 -2.88 1.58
CA ALA A 6 1.64 -2.94 2.85
C ALA A 6 1.93 -4.27 3.54
N ASP A 7 1.77 -4.32 4.85
CA ASP A 7 1.80 -5.56 5.62
C ASP A 7 0.49 -6.35 5.47
N HIS A 8 -0.65 -5.65 5.33
CA HIS A 8 -1.95 -6.24 5.03
C HIS A 8 -2.94 -5.22 4.41
N SER A 9 -4.08 -5.73 3.92
CA SER A 9 -5.23 -4.90 3.51
C SER A 9 -6.17 -4.62 4.70
N HIS A 10 -7.30 -3.98 4.45
CA HIS A 10 -8.42 -3.82 5.40
C HIS A 10 -9.72 -4.32 4.78
N SER A 11 -10.74 -4.56 5.60
CA SER A 11 -12.10 -4.87 5.12
C SER A 11 -12.81 -3.65 4.51
N PHE A 12 -12.08 -2.76 3.86
CA PHE A 12 -12.52 -1.55 3.20
C PHE A 12 -12.84 -1.85 1.74
N ALA A 13 -13.93 -1.28 1.23
CA ALA A 13 -14.31 -1.45 -0.17
C ALA A 13 -14.72 -0.13 -0.80
N LEU A 14 -14.38 0.02 -2.08
CA LEU A 14 -14.94 1.02 -2.99
C LEU A 14 -15.89 0.31 -3.94
N VAL A 15 -17.18 0.63 -3.84
CA VAL A 15 -18.28 -0.04 -4.54
C VAL A 15 -19.24 0.98 -5.15
N GLY A 16 -20.26 0.49 -5.86
CA GLY A 16 -21.28 1.32 -6.50
C GLY A 16 -20.84 1.86 -7.85
N GLN A 17 -21.37 3.03 -8.21
CA GLN A 17 -21.09 3.77 -9.43
C GLN A 17 -20.85 5.25 -9.10
N PRO A 18 -19.77 5.57 -8.34
CA PRO A 18 -19.45 6.95 -7.96
C PRO A 18 -19.23 7.84 -9.17
N SER A 19 -19.62 9.12 -9.04
CA SER A 19 -19.29 10.15 -10.02
C SER A 19 -17.79 10.43 -10.02
N ARG A 20 -17.21 10.58 -11.22
CA ARG A 20 -15.79 10.95 -11.40
C ARG A 20 -15.41 12.28 -10.75
N PHE A 21 -16.35 13.19 -10.60
CA PHE A 21 -16.10 14.58 -10.17
C PHE A 21 -16.69 14.90 -8.79
N ARG A 22 -17.01 13.88 -8.00
CA ARG A 22 -17.46 14.06 -6.62
C ARG A 22 -16.58 13.29 -5.65
N SER A 23 -16.54 13.79 -4.42
CA SER A 23 -15.92 13.06 -3.31
C SER A 23 -16.57 11.69 -3.13
N LEU A 24 -15.74 10.70 -2.79
CA LEU A 24 -16.17 9.35 -2.41
C LEU A 24 -16.90 9.30 -1.05
N PHE A 25 -16.78 10.36 -0.25
CA PHE A 25 -17.53 10.50 1.01
C PHE A 25 -18.97 10.99 0.79
N LEU A 26 -19.29 11.55 -0.38
CA LEU A 26 -20.66 11.93 -0.68
C LEU A 26 -21.47 10.70 -1.14
N PRO A 27 -22.80 10.72 -0.97
CA PRO A 27 -23.66 9.62 -1.44
C PRO A 27 -23.48 9.30 -2.94
N ASP A 28 -23.57 8.03 -3.29
CA ASP A 28 -23.64 7.58 -4.67
C ASP A 28 -25.02 7.94 -5.26
N LEU A 29 -25.04 8.82 -6.27
CA LEU A 29 -26.28 9.31 -6.88
C LEU A 29 -26.97 8.28 -7.79
N ILE A 30 -26.25 7.22 -8.20
CA ILE A 30 -26.78 6.18 -9.08
C ILE A 30 -27.19 4.99 -8.24
N LYS A 31 -26.23 4.29 -7.62
CA LYS A 31 -26.52 3.08 -6.85
C LYS A 31 -27.15 3.38 -5.49
N GLY A 32 -26.96 4.58 -4.93
CA GLY A 32 -27.70 5.00 -3.74
C GLY A 32 -29.21 5.04 -3.96
N ASN A 33 -29.67 5.47 -5.14
CA ASN A 33 -31.11 5.54 -5.46
C ASN A 33 -31.74 4.15 -5.66
N GLU A 34 -30.92 3.14 -5.94
CA GLU A 34 -31.34 1.74 -6.09
C GLU A 34 -31.43 1.00 -4.75
N THR A 35 -31.00 1.61 -3.63
CA THR A 35 -31.09 0.98 -2.32
C THR A 35 -32.53 0.64 -1.93
N LEU A 36 -32.74 -0.57 -1.40
CA LEU A 36 -34.08 -1.08 -1.09
C LEU A 36 -34.71 -0.38 0.11
N ASP A 37 -33.91 0.03 1.08
CA ASP A 37 -34.33 0.77 2.27
C ASP A 37 -34.43 2.29 2.04
N LYS A 38 -34.15 2.76 0.82
CA LYS A 38 -34.21 4.17 0.40
C LYS A 38 -33.28 5.11 1.18
N LYS A 39 -32.24 4.57 1.80
CA LYS A 39 -31.29 5.29 2.65
C LYS A 39 -30.00 5.69 1.95
N GLY A 40 -29.85 5.35 0.66
CA GLY A 40 -28.65 5.69 -0.11
C GLY A 40 -27.45 4.86 0.27
N MET A 41 -26.30 5.09 -0.36
CA MET A 41 -25.03 4.50 0.04
C MET A 41 -23.90 5.47 -0.26
N GLN A 42 -22.82 5.42 0.51
CA GLN A 42 -21.55 6.01 0.10
C GLN A 42 -20.81 5.00 -0.79
N PRO A 43 -20.01 5.46 -1.76
CA PRO A 43 -19.11 4.61 -2.54
C PRO A 43 -18.11 3.82 -1.69
N VAL A 44 -17.69 4.36 -0.55
CA VAL A 44 -16.73 3.73 0.35
C VAL A 44 -17.39 3.25 1.62
N GLY A 45 -16.95 2.11 2.13
CA GLY A 45 -17.45 1.54 3.38
C GLY A 45 -16.57 0.40 3.87
N TYR A 46 -16.95 -0.17 5.02
CA TYR A 46 -16.28 -1.33 5.58
C TYR A 46 -17.23 -2.53 5.67
N MET A 47 -16.68 -3.75 5.62
CA MET A 47 -17.45 -4.96 5.95
C MET A 47 -17.66 -5.09 7.46
N THR A 48 -16.65 -4.72 8.25
CA THR A 48 -16.66 -4.80 9.72
C THR A 48 -16.21 -3.48 10.32
N GLY A 49 -16.72 -3.12 11.50
CA GLY A 49 -16.21 -1.97 12.24
C GLY A 49 -17.26 -1.23 13.06
N PRO A 50 -16.85 -0.12 13.71
CA PRO A 50 -17.68 0.59 14.67
C PRO A 50 -18.79 1.43 13.99
N GLY A 51 -18.71 1.68 12.69
CA GLY A 51 -19.75 2.36 11.92
C GLY A 51 -20.99 1.51 11.60
N SER A 52 -21.08 0.30 12.17
CA SER A 52 -22.27 -0.54 12.07
C SER A 52 -23.20 -0.26 13.25
N GLU A 53 -24.51 -0.28 12.99
CA GLU A 53 -25.53 -0.04 14.00
C GLU A 53 -25.93 -1.34 14.71
N VAL A 54 -26.07 -1.30 16.04
CA VAL A 54 -26.51 -2.45 16.86
C VAL A 54 -27.97 -2.30 17.23
N ASN A 55 -28.79 -3.31 16.96
CA ASN A 55 -30.24 -3.33 17.24
C ASN A 55 -31.02 -2.17 16.61
N LYS A 56 -30.49 -1.58 15.54
CA LYS A 56 -31.08 -0.46 14.81
C LYS A 56 -30.78 -0.63 13.32
N THR A 57 -31.61 -0.02 12.48
CA THR A 57 -31.31 0.09 11.05
C THR A 57 -30.22 1.13 10.82
N ARG A 58 -29.37 0.95 9.80
CA ARG A 58 -28.39 1.96 9.37
C ARG A 58 -29.02 3.34 9.15
N LYS A 59 -28.21 4.39 9.31
CA LYS A 59 -28.61 5.78 9.01
C LYS A 59 -28.74 5.99 7.50
N SER A 60 -29.62 6.91 7.12
CA SER A 60 -29.73 7.42 5.76
C SER A 60 -28.55 8.33 5.46
N VAL A 61 -27.82 8.07 4.38
CA VAL A 61 -26.72 8.95 3.95
C VAL A 61 -27.23 10.19 3.20
N TRP A 62 -28.50 10.19 2.78
CA TRP A 62 -29.14 11.35 2.17
C TRP A 62 -29.39 12.48 3.17
N ASP A 63 -29.57 12.11 4.44
CA ASP A 63 -29.92 13.02 5.53
C ASP A 63 -28.68 13.43 6.34
N MET A 64 -27.48 13.02 5.94
CA MET A 64 -26.24 13.40 6.59
C MET A 64 -25.75 14.74 6.06
N GLU A 65 -25.44 15.66 6.96
CA GLU A 65 -24.78 16.93 6.64
C GLU A 65 -23.35 16.68 6.14
N ASP A 66 -22.86 17.56 5.26
CA ASP A 66 -21.51 17.45 4.71
C ASP A 66 -20.46 17.48 5.85
N GLU A 67 -20.65 18.30 6.87
CA GLU A 67 -19.79 18.35 8.06
C GLU A 67 -19.69 16.97 8.76
N THR A 68 -20.78 16.20 8.74
CA THR A 68 -20.79 14.83 9.26
C THR A 68 -20.13 13.86 8.28
N LEU A 69 -20.29 14.03 6.97
CA LEU A 69 -19.68 13.13 5.97
C LEU A 69 -18.16 13.30 5.89
N PHE A 70 -17.66 14.52 6.07
CA PHE A 70 -16.25 14.89 5.99
C PHE A 70 -15.57 15.06 7.35
N GLY A 71 -16.29 14.77 8.44
CA GLY A 71 -15.77 14.85 9.80
C GLY A 71 -14.58 13.92 10.01
N LYS A 72 -13.56 14.40 10.74
CA LYS A 72 -12.35 13.60 11.04
C LYS A 72 -12.64 12.34 11.85
N ASP A 73 -13.71 12.36 12.65
CA ASP A 73 -14.13 11.27 13.53
C ASP A 73 -15.27 10.45 12.91
N THR A 74 -15.59 10.69 11.62
CA THR A 74 -16.69 10.03 10.93
C THR A 74 -16.37 8.56 10.70
N GLN A 75 -17.27 7.70 11.18
CA GLN A 75 -17.21 6.28 10.94
C GLN A 75 -18.04 5.95 9.71
N LEU A 76 -17.37 5.49 8.66
CA LEU A 76 -18.04 4.99 7.45
C LEU A 76 -18.93 3.79 7.80
N GLN A 77 -20.01 3.63 7.05
CA GLN A 77 -20.96 2.53 7.28
C GLN A 77 -20.24 1.17 7.23
N ALA A 78 -20.56 0.32 8.19
CA ALA A 78 -20.08 -1.06 8.27
C ALA A 78 -21.22 -2.07 8.38
N LEU A 79 -21.04 -3.26 7.81
CA LEU A 79 -22.08 -4.31 7.87
C LEU A 79 -22.10 -5.03 9.22
N ILE A 80 -20.94 -5.42 9.75
CA ILE A 80 -20.82 -6.24 10.97
C ILE A 80 -20.32 -5.37 12.13
N PRO A 81 -21.06 -5.28 13.26
CA PRO A 81 -20.70 -4.44 14.40
C PRO A 81 -19.59 -5.04 15.25
N ILE A 82 -18.42 -4.42 15.20
CA ILE A 82 -17.27 -4.72 16.06
C ILE A 82 -16.54 -3.42 16.41
N GLY A 83 -15.76 -3.40 17.49
CA GLY A 83 -15.11 -2.16 17.95
C GLY A 83 -14.09 -1.56 16.98
N TRP A 84 -13.52 -2.37 16.10
CA TRP A 84 -12.44 -1.99 15.18
C TRP A 84 -12.59 -2.75 13.87
N ALA A 85 -12.43 -2.10 12.73
CA ALA A 85 -12.46 -2.78 11.43
C ALA A 85 -11.35 -3.85 11.37
N THR A 86 -11.67 -5.03 10.85
CA THR A 86 -10.68 -6.10 10.66
C THR A 86 -9.71 -5.78 9.53
N HIS A 87 -8.57 -6.46 9.55
CA HIS A 87 -7.70 -6.55 8.37
C HIS A 87 -8.41 -7.28 7.22
N GLY A 88 -7.92 -7.07 6.01
CA GLY A 88 -8.33 -7.78 4.80
C GLY A 88 -7.35 -8.90 4.47
N GLY A 89 -7.86 -10.00 3.91
CA GLY A 89 -7.05 -11.14 3.48
C GLY A 89 -6.66 -11.12 2.01
N ASP A 90 -7.01 -10.05 1.29
CA ASP A 90 -6.69 -9.86 -0.11
C ASP A 90 -5.19 -9.55 -0.32
N ASP A 91 -4.66 -9.91 -1.48
CA ASP A 91 -3.29 -9.57 -1.87
C ASP A 91 -3.07 -8.05 -1.86
N VAL A 92 -1.90 -7.61 -1.40
CA VAL A 92 -1.48 -6.20 -1.42
C VAL A 92 -0.39 -5.96 -2.47
N ALA A 93 -0.38 -4.75 -3.01
CA ALA A 93 0.58 -4.38 -4.04
C ALA A 93 2.01 -4.24 -3.49
N VAL A 94 2.98 -4.54 -4.35
CA VAL A 94 4.40 -4.25 -4.14
C VAL A 94 4.90 -3.41 -5.31
N PHE A 95 5.22 -2.15 -5.07
CA PHE A 95 5.77 -1.23 -6.07
C PHE A 95 7.27 -1.07 -5.86
N VAL A 96 8.04 -1.24 -6.93
CA VAL A 96 9.50 -1.30 -6.82
C VAL A 96 10.19 -0.48 -7.91
N ASN A 97 11.20 0.29 -7.52
CA ASN A 97 12.03 1.08 -8.43
C ASN A 97 13.53 0.95 -8.10
N GLY A 98 14.38 0.88 -9.13
CA GLY A 98 15.84 0.81 -9.00
C GLY A 98 16.44 -0.58 -9.23
N PRO A 99 17.68 -0.83 -8.78
CA PRO A 99 18.39 -2.09 -9.01
C PRO A 99 17.57 -3.31 -8.57
N PHE A 100 17.51 -4.33 -9.43
CA PHE A 100 16.75 -5.58 -9.20
C PHE A 100 15.23 -5.44 -9.11
N SER A 101 14.63 -4.30 -9.49
CA SER A 101 13.17 -4.14 -9.48
C SER A 101 12.42 -5.16 -10.34
N TYR A 102 13.07 -5.66 -11.39
CA TYR A 102 12.53 -6.69 -12.28
C TYR A 102 12.22 -8.03 -11.57
N LEU A 103 12.73 -8.26 -10.35
CA LEU A 103 12.37 -9.42 -9.54
C LEU A 103 10.88 -9.42 -9.12
N PHE A 104 10.25 -8.24 -9.07
CA PHE A 104 8.87 -8.05 -8.60
C PHE A 104 7.91 -7.96 -9.79
N HIS A 105 7.68 -9.09 -10.48
CA HIS A 105 6.85 -9.16 -11.70
C HIS A 105 5.73 -10.21 -11.66
N LYS A 106 5.52 -10.87 -10.51
CA LYS A 106 4.48 -11.89 -10.29
C LYS A 106 3.85 -11.71 -8.92
N THR A 107 2.76 -12.45 -8.68
CA THR A 107 2.32 -12.74 -7.32
C THR A 107 3.43 -13.46 -6.57
N ILE A 108 3.74 -12.96 -5.38
CA ILE A 108 4.82 -13.44 -4.51
C ILE A 108 4.28 -13.60 -3.10
N ASP A 109 4.90 -14.47 -2.33
CA ASP A 109 4.72 -14.51 -0.88
C ASP A 109 5.30 -13.23 -0.25
N ASN A 110 4.67 -12.68 0.79
CA ASN A 110 5.17 -11.50 1.50
C ASN A 110 6.62 -11.67 1.98
N THR A 111 7.02 -12.88 2.37
CA THR A 111 8.40 -13.20 2.78
C THR A 111 9.43 -13.00 1.67
N PHE A 112 9.02 -13.06 0.39
CA PHE A 112 9.89 -12.80 -0.76
C PHE A 112 10.44 -11.38 -0.76
N VAL A 113 9.67 -10.38 -0.29
CA VAL A 113 10.10 -8.97 -0.26
C VAL A 113 11.42 -8.83 0.49
N ALA A 114 11.51 -9.42 1.68
CA ALA A 114 12.72 -9.41 2.49
C ALA A 114 13.89 -10.15 1.81
N GLN A 115 13.62 -11.29 1.18
CA GLN A 115 14.66 -12.06 0.49
C GLN A 115 15.21 -11.33 -0.74
N ALA A 116 14.35 -10.71 -1.54
CA ALA A 116 14.74 -9.91 -2.70
C ALA A 116 15.54 -8.66 -2.29
N MET A 117 15.19 -8.02 -1.17
CA MET A 117 15.98 -6.92 -0.62
C MET A 117 17.35 -7.39 -0.15
N LYS A 118 17.44 -8.53 0.55
CA LYS A 118 18.73 -9.13 0.94
C LYS A 118 19.59 -9.44 -0.27
N TYR A 119 19.00 -10.03 -1.30
CA TYR A 119 19.67 -10.32 -2.58
C TYR A 119 20.24 -9.04 -3.21
N ALA A 120 19.42 -7.99 -3.35
CA ALA A 120 19.86 -6.73 -3.91
C ALA A 120 20.97 -6.01 -3.10
N MET A 121 21.03 -6.27 -1.78
CA MET A 121 22.00 -5.67 -0.86
C MET A 121 23.24 -6.53 -0.62
N CYS A 122 23.35 -7.72 -1.25
CA CYS A 122 24.40 -8.68 -0.94
C CYS A 122 24.44 -9.07 0.54
N ALA A 123 23.27 -9.13 1.18
CA ALA A 123 23.13 -9.58 2.56
C ALA A 123 22.97 -11.11 2.60
N PRO A 124 23.43 -11.79 3.67
CA PRO A 124 23.26 -13.24 3.80
C PRO A 124 21.80 -13.69 3.63
N PRO A 125 21.54 -14.79 2.90
CA PRO A 125 22.51 -15.76 2.35
C PRO A 125 23.05 -15.43 0.95
N PHE A 126 22.80 -14.22 0.42
CA PHE A 126 23.13 -13.82 -0.95
C PHE A 126 24.44 -13.01 -1.07
N ASP A 127 25.25 -12.98 -0.02
CA ASP A 127 26.52 -12.24 0.04
C ASP A 127 27.58 -12.77 -0.94
N LYS A 128 27.38 -13.99 -1.47
CA LYS A 128 28.28 -14.66 -2.41
C LYS A 128 27.82 -14.61 -3.87
N GLU A 129 26.72 -13.91 -4.17
CA GLU A 129 26.24 -13.80 -5.55
C GLU A 129 27.26 -13.09 -6.45
N PRO A 130 27.37 -13.43 -7.75
CA PRO A 130 28.41 -12.90 -8.63
C PRO A 130 28.45 -11.37 -8.72
N PHE A 131 27.30 -10.69 -8.65
CA PHE A 131 27.22 -9.23 -8.69
C PHE A 131 27.71 -8.56 -7.39
N CYS A 132 27.81 -9.33 -6.28
CA CYS A 132 28.35 -8.86 -5.01
C CYS A 132 29.89 -8.80 -5.00
N ALA A 133 30.55 -9.56 -5.88
CA ALA A 133 32.00 -9.58 -6.01
C ALA A 133 32.61 -8.27 -6.56
N GLY A 134 31.78 -7.37 -7.10
CA GLY A 134 32.19 -6.13 -7.77
C GLY A 134 32.72 -5.02 -6.86
N PHE A 135 32.62 -5.17 -5.53
CA PHE A 135 33.20 -4.24 -4.55
C PHE A 135 34.48 -4.78 -3.89
N SER A 136 35.16 -5.76 -4.51
CA SER A 136 36.55 -6.02 -4.16
C SER A 136 37.38 -4.84 -4.67
N LEU A 137 38.00 -4.11 -3.74
CA LEU A 137 38.86 -2.95 -3.92
C LEU A 137 40.11 -3.26 -4.77
N LYS A 138 39.96 -3.71 -6.02
CA LYS A 138 41.06 -3.82 -7.00
C LYS A 138 41.29 -2.50 -7.73
N SER A 139 40.72 -1.39 -7.26
CA SER A 139 41.00 -0.03 -7.73
C SER A 139 41.85 0.75 -6.72
N SER A 140 42.94 0.15 -6.24
CA SER A 140 43.86 0.86 -5.33
C SER A 140 45.32 0.80 -5.78
N ILE A 141 45.75 -0.22 -6.55
CA ILE A 141 47.16 -0.33 -6.97
C ILE A 141 47.50 0.64 -8.10
N LEU A 142 46.64 0.79 -9.13
CA LEU A 142 46.90 1.70 -10.25
C LEU A 142 46.82 3.18 -9.84
N ALA A 143 45.92 3.53 -8.92
CA ALA A 143 45.82 4.87 -8.36
C ALA A 143 47.05 5.21 -7.49
N PHE A 144 47.55 4.26 -6.70
CA PHE A 144 48.80 4.43 -5.93
C PHE A 144 50.04 4.56 -6.83
N ILE A 145 50.14 3.74 -7.89
CA ILE A 145 51.25 3.82 -8.85
C ILE A 145 51.21 5.15 -9.60
N GLY A 146 50.02 5.62 -10.01
CA GLY A 146 49.85 6.93 -10.62
C GLY A 146 50.30 8.08 -9.70
N LEU A 147 49.98 8.00 -8.41
CA LEU A 147 50.40 9.00 -7.43
C LEU A 147 51.92 8.96 -7.15
N LEU A 148 52.49 7.77 -7.03
CA LEU A 148 53.95 7.57 -6.84
C LEU A 148 54.75 8.04 -8.05
N LEU A 149 54.31 7.73 -9.27
CA LEU A 149 54.95 8.21 -10.49
C LEU A 149 54.86 9.74 -10.61
N TRP A 150 53.75 10.35 -10.18
CA TRP A 150 53.65 11.81 -10.14
C TRP A 150 54.64 12.45 -9.14
N PHE A 151 54.86 11.83 -7.97
CA PHE A 151 55.87 12.29 -7.01
C PHE A 151 57.33 12.00 -7.42
N CYS A 152 57.58 11.01 -8.29
CA CYS A 152 58.93 10.67 -8.74
C CYS A 152 59.37 11.44 -9.99
N PHE A 153 58.44 12.01 -10.76
CA PHE A 153 58.71 12.65 -12.06
C PHE A 153 58.30 14.14 -12.11
N ASN A 154 57.99 14.75 -10.98
CA ASN A 154 57.75 16.18 -10.78
C ASN A 154 58.47 16.64 -9.51
#